data_AF-A0A6A6XH00-F1
#
_entry.id   AF-A0A6A6XH00-F1
#
_cell.length_a   1.000
_cell.length_b   1.000
_cell.length_c   1.000
_cell.angle_alpha   90.00
_cell.angle_beta   90.00
_cell.angle_gamma   90.00
#
_symmetry.space_group_name_H-M   'P 1'
#
loop_
_entity.id
_entity.type
_entity.pdbx_description
1 polymer ?
#
loop_
_entity_poly.entity_id
_entity_poly.type
_entity_poly.pdbx_seq_one_letter_code
_entity_poly.pdbx_strand_id
1 'polypeptide(L)' 'MRLLYYTSNGELSWTKNLTGDDEIPPYAILSHTWEEGQEVTYEDLTEYKGKSKSGYNKIRFCRQQAENDGLHHFWV' A
#
# COMPACT_ATOMS: atom_id res chain seq x y z
N MET A 1 -1.70 -4.52 -7.64
CA MET A 1 -0.27 -4.27 -7.87
C MET A 1 -0.06 -2.86 -8.40
N ARG A 2 -0.05 -1.89 -7.47
CA ARG A 2 0.25 -0.48 -7.73
C ARG A 2 1.04 0.07 -6.55
N LEU A 3 1.82 1.11 -6.81
CA LEU A 3 2.60 1.77 -5.77
C LEU A 3 1.72 2.78 -5.00
N LEU A 4 1.76 2.65 -3.68
CA LEU A 4 1.00 3.46 -2.72
C LEU A 4 1.96 4.31 -1.88
N TYR A 5 1.47 5.46 -1.41
CA TYR A 5 2.13 6.27 -0.39
C TYR A 5 1.09 6.85 0.57
N TYR A 6 1.55 7.33 1.73
CA TYR A 6 0.69 8.05 2.67
C TYR A 6 0.86 9.56 2.52
N THR A 7 -0.26 10.28 2.54
CA THR A 7 -0.27 11.74 2.61
C THR A 7 0.13 12.21 4.00
N SER A 8 0.49 13.49 4.14
CA SER A 8 0.75 14.14 5.44
C SER A 8 -0.40 13.98 6.44
N ASN A 9 -1.61 13.72 5.95
CA ASN A 9 -2.83 13.57 6.75
C ASN A 9 -3.08 12.12 7.17
N GLY A 10 -2.17 11.20 6.83
CA GLY A 10 -2.25 9.78 7.19
C GLY A 10 -3.20 8.96 6.32
N GLU A 11 -3.63 9.49 5.18
CA GLU A 11 -4.48 8.79 4.20
C GLU A 11 -3.64 8.10 3.11
N LEU A 12 -4.16 6.99 2.57
CA LEU A 12 -3.57 6.27 1.44
C LEU A 12 -3.81 7.04 0.14
N SER A 13 -2.78 7.17 -0.68
CA SER A 13 -2.87 7.71 -2.04
C SER A 13 -2.01 6.92 -3.02
N TRP A 14 -2.30 7.07 -4.30
CA TRP A 14 -1.67 6.33 -5.40
C TRP A 14 -0.64 7.19 -6.11
N THR A 15 0.46 6.59 -6.53
CA THR A 15 1.35 7.25 -7.49
C THR A 15 0.68 7.36 -8.86
N LYS A 16 1.22 8.22 -9.73
CA LYS A 16 0.96 8.12 -11.17
C LYS A 16 1.35 6.72 -11.67
N ASN A 17 0.87 6.33 -12.85
CA ASN A 17 1.38 5.14 -13.53
C ASN A 17 2.86 5.38 -13.86
N LEU A 18 3.75 4.65 -13.20
CA LEU A 18 5.19 4.71 -13.43
C LEU A 18 5.55 3.72 -14.55
N THR A 19 6.19 4.20 -15.62
CA THR A 19 6.68 3.38 -16.75
C THR A 19 8.21 3.35 -16.80
N GLY A 20 8.80 2.63 -17.74
CA GLY A 20 10.25 2.38 -17.79
C GLY A 20 11.14 3.62 -17.92
N ASP A 21 10.58 4.75 -18.35
CA ASP A 21 11.29 6.04 -18.43
C ASP A 21 11.15 6.88 -17.15
N ASP A 22 10.29 6.47 -16.20
CA ASP A 22 10.09 7.17 -14.94
C ASP A 22 11.13 6.78 -13.89
N GLU A 23 11.55 7.76 -13.09
CA GLU A 23 12.31 7.50 -11.88
C GLU A 23 11.40 6.79 -10.85
N ILE A 24 11.74 5.54 -10.52
CA ILE A 24 11.01 4.74 -9.55
C ILE A 24 11.53 5.07 -8.15
N PRO A 25 10.68 5.63 -7.25
CA PRO A 25 11.14 5.96 -5.91
C PRO A 25 11.42 4.69 -5.11
N PRO A 26 12.29 4.73 -4.08
CA PRO A 26 12.47 3.60 -3.16
C PRO A 26 11.14 3.18 -2.52
N TYR A 27 10.88 1.87 -2.50
CA TYR A 27 9.64 1.32 -1.96
C TYR A 27 9.82 0.00 -1.21
N ALA A 28 8.95 -0.25 -0.24
CA ALA A 28 8.79 -1.56 0.40
C ALA A 28 7.80 -2.44 -0.36
N ILE A 29 7.88 -3.77 -0.22
CA ILE A 29 6.91 -4.69 -0.84
C ILE A 29 6.13 -5.38 0.28
N LEU A 30 4.79 -5.30 0.21
CA LEU A 30 3.93 -6.06 1.11
C LEU A 30 3.88 -7.52 0.66
N SER A 31 4.07 -8.45 1.60
CA SER A 31 3.93 -9.88 1.33
C SER A 31 2.49 -10.23 0.95
N HIS A 32 2.29 -10.73 -0.27
CA HIS A 32 0.99 -11.08 -0.84
C HIS A 32 0.48 -12.46 -0.36
N THR A 33 0.47 -12.64 0.96
CA THR A 33 -0.03 -13.82 1.67
C THR A 33 -1.27 -13.44 2.46
N TRP A 34 -2.46 -13.70 1.92
CA TRP A 34 -3.71 -13.31 2.55
C TRP A 34 -4.40 -14.50 3.20
N GLU A 35 -5.13 -14.24 4.28
CA GLU A 35 -6.14 -15.19 4.76
C GLU A 35 -7.28 -15.25 3.73
N GLU A 36 -7.96 -16.39 3.65
CA GLU A 36 -9.04 -16.60 2.69
C GLU A 36 -10.14 -15.54 2.85
N GLY A 37 -10.49 -14.86 1.76
CA GLY A 37 -11.49 -13.79 1.75
C GLY A 37 -11.05 -12.47 2.42
N GLN A 38 -9.83 -12.39 2.94
CA GLN A 38 -9.31 -11.20 3.64
C GLN A 38 -8.32 -10.37 2.81
N GLU A 39 -8.08 -10.75 1.56
CA GLU A 39 -7.36 -9.94 0.60
C GLU A 39 -8.04 -8.57 0.43
N VAL A 40 -7.26 -7.51 0.57
CA VAL A 40 -7.72 -6.14 0.32
C VAL A 40 -7.49 -5.83 -1.15
N THR A 41 -8.56 -5.66 -1.91
CA THR A 41 -8.49 -5.40 -3.34
C THR A 41 -8.27 -3.91 -3.62
N TYR A 42 -8.08 -3.59 -4.90
CA TYR A 42 -8.05 -2.19 -5.35
C TYR A 42 -9.37 -1.47 -5.03
N GLU A 43 -10.50 -2.12 -5.29
CA GLU A 43 -11.84 -1.58 -5.04
C GLU A 43 -12.04 -1.26 -3.55
N ASP A 44 -11.57 -2.17 -2.67
CA ASP A 44 -11.64 -1.97 -1.22
C ASP A 44 -10.89 -0.71 -0.74
N LEU A 45 -9.77 -0.40 -1.38
CA LEU A 45 -8.96 0.79 -1.07
C LEU A 45 -9.59 2.05 -1.65
N THR A 46 -10.12 2.00 -2.88
CA THR A 46 -10.76 3.16 -3.51
C THR A 46 -12.09 3.53 -2.87
N GLU A 47 -12.84 2.55 -2.38
CA GLU A 47 -14.14 2.78 -1.74
C GLU A 47 -14.05 2.87 -0.21
N TYR A 48 -12.82 2.82 0.35
CA TYR A 48 -12.55 2.78 1.80
C TYR A 48 -13.26 1.64 2.55
N LYS A 49 -13.65 0.57 1.84
CA LYS A 49 -14.39 -0.59 2.38
C LYS A 49 -13.48 -1.67 2.97
N GLY A 50 -12.19 -1.66 2.67
CA GLY A 50 -11.24 -2.68 3.12
C GLY A 50 -10.89 -2.66 4.62
N LYS A 51 -11.29 -1.62 5.37
CA LYS A 51 -10.85 -1.41 6.77
C LYS A 51 -11.26 -2.53 7.73
N SER A 52 -12.29 -3.31 7.40
CA SER A 52 -12.77 -4.45 8.20
C SER A 52 -12.04 -5.76 7.91
N LYS A 53 -11.28 -5.86 6.80
CA LYS A 53 -10.54 -7.06 6.44
C LYS A 53 -9.27 -7.17 7.26
N SER A 54 -8.91 -8.39 7.68
CA SER A 54 -7.65 -8.62 8.42
C SER A 54 -6.42 -8.22 7.57
N GLY A 55 -6.51 -8.33 6.25
CA GLY A 55 -5.48 -7.86 5.33
C GLY A 55 -5.17 -6.36 5.44
N TYR A 56 -6.12 -5.53 5.88
CA TYR A 56 -5.86 -4.10 6.06
C TYR A 56 -4.83 -3.83 7.16
N ASN A 57 -4.72 -4.72 8.16
CA ASN A 57 -3.68 -4.62 9.18
C ASN A 57 -2.29 -4.87 8.60
N LYS A 58 -2.15 -5.74 7.60
CA LYS A 58 -0.88 -5.95 6.90
C LYS A 58 -0.45 -4.68 6.15
N ILE A 59 -1.39 -3.99 5.52
CA ILE A 59 -1.13 -2.71 4.83
C ILE A 59 -0.63 -1.66 5.83
N ARG A 60 -1.32 -1.50 6.97
CA ARG A 60 -0.86 -0.57 8.03
C ARG A 60 0.50 -0.94 8.59
N PHE A 61 0.77 -2.23 8.79
CA PHE A 61 2.06 -2.68 9.28
C PHE A 61 3.18 -2.41 8.26
N CYS A 62 2.95 -2.72 6.99
CA CYS A 62 3.92 -2.47 5.91
C CYS A 62 4.24 -0.98 5.79
N ARG A 63 3.24 -0.11 5.91
CA ARG A 63 3.45 1.33 6.06
C ARG A 63 4.39 1.66 7.20
N GLN A 64 4.06 1.22 8.41
CA GLN A 64 4.80 1.59 9.61
C GLN A 64 6.26 1.15 9.50
N GLN A 65 6.49 -0.05 8.95
CA GLN A 65 7.82 -0.55 8.70
C GLN A 65 8.53 0.26 7.62
N ALA A 66 7.87 0.58 6.51
CA ALA A 66 8.42 1.45 5.46
C ALA A 66 8.83 2.82 6.02
N GLU A 67 7.98 3.46 6.83
CA GLU A 67 8.31 4.73 7.48
C GLU A 67 9.53 4.60 8.41
N ASN A 68 9.64 3.52 9.19
CA ASN A 68 10.80 3.25 10.04
C ASN A 68 12.09 3.05 9.22
N ASP A 69 11.96 2.49 8.02
CA ASP A 69 13.06 2.26 7.08
C ASP A 69 13.35 3.49 6.19
N GLY A 70 12.68 4.62 6.42
CA GLY A 70 12.85 5.86 5.64
C GLY A 70 12.24 5.80 4.23
N LEU A 71 11.31 4.87 4.00
CA LEU A 71 10.60 4.67 2.74
C LEU A 71 9.21 5.30 2.81
N HIS A 72 8.87 6.07 1.78
CA HIS A 72 7.56 6.72 1.67
C HIS A 72 6.55 5.94 0.83
N HIS A 73 7.02 4.94 0.09
CA HIS A 73 6.21 4.17 -0.84
C HIS A 73 6.23 2.69 -0.49
N PHE A 74 5.14 1.99 -0.79
CA PHE A 74 5.08 0.54 -0.71
C PHE A 74 4.12 -0.03 -1.75
N TRP A 75 4.43 -1.26 -2.18
CA TRP A 75 3.68 -1.97 -3.21
C TRP A 75 2.71 -2.97 -2.58
N VAL A 76 1.45 -2.92 -3.02
CA VAL A 76 0.38 -3.86 -2.65
C VAL A 76 -0.18 -4.51 -3.92
#